data_AF-A0A7U3UQN1-F1
#
_entry.id   AF-A0A7U3UQN1-F1
#
_cell.length_a   1.000
_cell.length_b   1.000
_cell.length_c   1.000
_cell.angle_alpha   90.00
_cell.angle_beta   90.00
_cell.angle_gamma   90.00
#
_symmetry.space_group_name_H-M   'P 1'
#
loop_
_entity.id
_entity.type
_entity.pdbx_description
1 polymer ?
#
loop_
_entity_poly.entity_id
_entity_poly.type
_entity_poly.pdbx_seq_one_letter_code
_entity_poly.pdbx_strand_id
1 'polypeptide(L)'
;MMLLAAGVVGVLLVGAVFLTVENGTSHNTAVNASQRSQLDALATVQSTSASPLASGGPGSSPTSAAQHPPKKATPAHTATKAVAVPGESAASATRVPMAKGKPMTTGEPLTKAQATTPAKAKTSAASPVVAAVEKAAAAHSGRHVCYRAYLDATGWQAPVCDGAVAGSTGKDQPIKALDFAWSGADGGGGTALMKDGGWQTGTWPSVKDGADLNMGTTAGSDVMSGFTIGVSSGSICQTSYLHQAGWMGKHCSDPGSWIFGGTKNRSLWIEAVEFTV
;
A
#
# COMPACT_ATOMS: atom_id res chain seq x y z
N MET A 1 -68.10 -50.51 0.44
CA MET A 1 -68.39 -51.53 -0.59
C MET A 1 -68.06 -50.92 -1.95
N MET A 2 -67.70 -51.74 -2.93
CA MET A 2 -67.04 -51.38 -4.20
C MET A 2 -65.56 -50.94 -4.12
N LEU A 3 -64.82 -51.50 -5.07
CA LEU A 3 -63.37 -51.49 -5.27
C LEU A 3 -63.10 -50.98 -6.71
N LEU A 4 -61.82 -50.68 -7.02
CA LEU A 4 -61.21 -50.72 -8.36
C LEU A 4 -61.72 -49.75 -9.46
N ALA A 5 -60.78 -48.99 -10.02
CA ALA A 5 -60.27 -49.28 -11.38
C ALA A 5 -58.90 -48.61 -11.59
N ALA A 6 -57.90 -49.37 -12.01
CA ALA A 6 -56.64 -48.82 -12.50
C ALA A 6 -56.72 -48.67 -14.03
N GLY A 7 -56.23 -47.54 -14.55
CA GLY A 7 -56.20 -47.24 -15.99
C GLY A 7 -54.92 -46.51 -16.36
N VAL A 8 -53.84 -47.25 -16.59
CA VAL A 8 -52.57 -46.69 -17.07
C VAL A 8 -52.69 -46.42 -18.57
N VAL A 9 -52.79 -45.14 -18.94
CA VAL A 9 -52.64 -44.70 -20.33
C VAL A 9 -51.22 -44.15 -20.50
N GLY A 10 -50.33 -44.99 -21.04
CA GLY A 10 -49.00 -44.56 -21.46
C GLY A 10 -49.08 -43.73 -22.73
N VAL A 11 -48.82 -42.43 -22.64
CA VAL A 11 -48.55 -41.58 -23.80
C VAL A 11 -47.06 -41.26 -23.81
N LEU A 12 -46.34 -41.85 -24.76
CA LEU A 12 -45.01 -41.37 -25.15
C LEU A 12 -45.19 -39.97 -25.75
N LEU A 13 -44.69 -38.94 -25.07
CA LEU A 13 -44.39 -37.67 -25.71
C LEU A 13 -42.89 -37.36 -25.56
N VAL A 14 -42.29 -37.24 -26.73
CA VAL A 14 -40.88 -37.01 -27.03
C VAL A 14 -40.24 -36.02 -26.07
N GLY A 15 -39.13 -36.41 -25.45
CA GLY A 15 -38.32 -35.52 -24.62
C GLY A 15 -37.70 -34.40 -25.45
N ALA A 16 -38.24 -33.19 -25.31
CA ALA A 16 -37.58 -31.97 -25.78
C ALA A 16 -36.42 -31.64 -24.83
N VAL A 17 -35.23 -32.18 -25.12
CA VAL A 17 -33.99 -31.74 -24.48
C VAL A 17 -33.67 -30.34 -24.97
N PHE A 18 -34.07 -29.33 -24.20
CA PHE A 18 -33.61 -27.96 -24.41
C PHE A 18 -32.13 -27.84 -23.99
N LEU A 19 -31.24 -28.09 -24.96
CA LEU A 19 -29.86 -27.61 -24.89
C LEU A 19 -29.86 -26.09 -25.08
N THR A 20 -29.85 -25.32 -24.00
CA THR A 20 -29.53 -23.89 -24.06
C THR A 20 -28.03 -23.72 -24.30
N VAL A 21 -27.65 -23.55 -25.56
CA VAL A 21 -26.32 -23.14 -25.96
C VAL A 21 -26.08 -21.66 -25.60
N GLU A 22 -24.94 -21.44 -24.98
CA GLU A 22 -24.11 -20.23 -24.84
C GLU A 22 -24.68 -18.83 -25.19
N ASN A 23 -24.41 -17.89 -24.29
CA ASN A 23 -23.57 -16.74 -24.66
C ASN A 23 -22.89 -16.13 -23.42
N GLY A 24 -21.70 -16.64 -23.09
CA GLY A 24 -20.83 -16.05 -22.09
C GLY A 24 -20.03 -14.89 -22.68
N THR A 25 -20.52 -13.66 -22.59
CA THR A 25 -19.80 -12.49 -23.10
C THR A 25 -18.64 -12.11 -22.17
N SER A 26 -17.47 -12.66 -22.48
CA SER A 26 -16.20 -12.24 -21.87
C SER A 26 -15.83 -10.82 -22.32
N HIS A 27 -16.03 -9.82 -21.45
CA HIS A 27 -15.44 -8.50 -21.65
C HIS A 27 -14.02 -8.46 -21.10
N ASN A 28 -13.08 -9.03 -21.87
CA ASN A 28 -11.67 -8.99 -21.54
C ASN A 28 -10.79 -8.86 -22.80
N THR A 29 -10.83 -7.69 -23.44
CA THR A 29 -9.83 -7.23 -24.41
C THR A 29 -9.91 -5.72 -24.63
N ALA A 30 -8.73 -5.11 -24.78
CA ALA A 30 -8.42 -3.82 -25.44
C ALA A 30 -7.95 -2.65 -24.56
N VAL A 31 -6.77 -2.78 -23.94
CA VAL A 31 -5.67 -1.78 -24.07
C VAL A 31 -4.32 -2.41 -23.67
N ASN A 32 -3.74 -3.25 -24.55
CA ASN A 32 -2.28 -3.40 -24.60
C ASN A 32 -1.80 -3.85 -25.99
N ALA A 33 -1.75 -2.89 -26.92
CA ALA A 33 -1.22 -3.08 -28.26
C ALA A 33 -0.38 -1.87 -28.70
N SER A 34 0.44 -1.32 -27.80
CA SER A 34 1.32 -0.16 -28.10
C SER A 34 2.70 -0.23 -27.42
N GLN A 35 3.16 -1.42 -27.02
CA GLN A 35 4.50 -1.62 -26.42
C GLN A 35 5.21 -2.89 -26.93
N ARG A 36 5.29 -3.06 -28.26
CA ARG A 36 6.22 -4.00 -28.93
C ARG A 36 6.69 -3.49 -30.30
N SER A 37 7.46 -2.38 -30.31
CA SER A 37 8.24 -1.91 -31.49
C SER A 37 9.28 -0.85 -31.11
N GLN A 38 10.14 -1.13 -30.11
CA GLN A 38 11.33 -0.31 -29.77
C GLN A 38 12.47 -1.18 -29.16
N LEU A 39 12.69 -2.38 -29.70
CA LEU A 39 13.95 -3.12 -29.58
C LEU A 39 14.28 -3.75 -30.94
N ASP A 40 15.56 -4.03 -31.16
CA ASP A 40 16.15 -4.62 -32.38
C ASP A 40 16.20 -3.71 -33.63
N ALA A 41 17.06 -2.70 -33.55
CA ALA A 41 17.57 -1.95 -34.70
C ALA A 41 19.12 -1.89 -34.73
N LEU A 42 19.78 -3.05 -34.65
CA LEU A 42 21.21 -3.19 -34.99
C LEU A 42 21.47 -4.56 -35.64
N ALA A 43 22.39 -4.59 -36.62
CA ALA A 43 22.85 -5.76 -37.41
C ALA A 43 21.75 -6.48 -38.21
N THR A 44 21.65 -6.29 -39.53
CA THR A 44 22.57 -6.94 -40.48
C THR A 44 22.50 -6.25 -41.84
N VAL A 45 23.62 -5.73 -42.34
CA VAL A 45 23.74 -5.22 -43.71
C VAL A 45 24.06 -6.38 -44.66
N GLN A 46 23.59 -6.25 -45.91
CA GLN A 46 23.56 -7.28 -46.94
C GLN A 46 24.93 -7.86 -47.32
N SER A 47 24.93 -9.07 -47.89
CA SER A 47 26.00 -9.56 -48.74
C SER A 47 25.43 -10.40 -49.88
N THR A 48 25.35 -9.81 -51.07
CA THR A 48 25.26 -10.50 -52.35
C THR A 48 26.45 -10.07 -53.21
N SER A 49 27.03 -11.04 -53.91
CA SER A 49 28.37 -10.93 -54.51
C SER A 49 28.37 -10.36 -55.92
N ALA A 50 29.23 -9.37 -56.18
CA ALA A 50 29.75 -9.08 -57.52
C ALA A 50 31.12 -8.38 -57.45
N SER A 51 32.15 -9.02 -57.98
CA SER A 51 33.46 -8.44 -58.38
C SER A 51 33.38 -8.08 -59.88
N PRO A 52 34.14 -7.10 -60.44
CA PRO A 52 35.62 -7.20 -60.51
C PRO A 52 36.46 -5.89 -60.53
N LEU A 53 37.78 -6.06 -60.37
CA LEU A 53 38.94 -5.24 -60.83
C LEU A 53 38.91 -3.70 -60.60
N ALA A 54 39.92 -3.04 -60.01
CA ALA A 54 41.34 -3.06 -60.40
C ALA A 54 42.29 -2.31 -59.43
N SER A 55 43.56 -2.71 -59.43
CA SER A 55 44.82 -1.93 -59.20
C SER A 55 44.90 -0.75 -58.20
N GLY A 56 45.85 -0.84 -57.25
CA GLY A 56 46.40 0.34 -56.55
C GLY A 56 47.24 -0.01 -55.32
N GLY A 57 48.55 0.32 -55.34
CA GLY A 57 49.54 -0.01 -54.30
C GLY A 57 49.62 0.97 -53.10
N PRO A 58 50.64 0.83 -52.23
CA PRO A 58 50.47 1.00 -50.79
C PRO A 58 51.23 2.16 -50.12
N GLY A 59 50.93 2.40 -48.83
CA GLY A 59 51.68 3.25 -47.89
C GLY A 59 50.86 4.42 -47.34
N SER A 60 51.11 4.98 -46.15
CA SER A 60 52.01 4.60 -45.04
C SER A 60 51.55 5.35 -43.77
N SER A 61 51.70 4.74 -42.59
CA SER A 61 51.83 5.51 -41.32
C SER A 61 53.32 5.81 -41.10
N PRO A 62 53.71 6.96 -40.51
CA PRO A 62 53.86 6.99 -39.04
C PRO A 62 53.72 8.37 -38.32
N THR A 63 53.49 8.29 -37.00
CA THR A 63 54.08 9.10 -35.90
C THR A 63 54.17 10.64 -35.94
N SER A 64 53.54 11.30 -34.97
CA SER A 64 54.18 12.16 -33.91
C SER A 64 53.07 12.71 -32.97
N ALA A 65 53.01 12.56 -31.64
CA ALA A 65 53.98 12.53 -30.53
C ALA A 65 54.37 13.90 -29.92
N ALA A 66 53.53 14.41 -29.00
CA ALA A 66 53.89 15.33 -27.90
C ALA A 66 52.67 15.48 -26.93
N GLN A 67 52.74 15.57 -25.59
CA GLN A 67 53.67 15.20 -24.51
C GLN A 67 52.94 15.55 -23.18
N HIS A 68 52.65 14.55 -22.33
CA HIS A 68 52.61 14.46 -20.84
C HIS A 68 52.68 15.73 -19.91
N PRO A 69 52.41 15.64 -18.57
CA PRO A 69 51.55 14.75 -17.74
C PRO A 69 50.81 15.53 -16.58
N PRO A 70 50.15 14.88 -15.56
CA PRO A 70 49.27 15.57 -14.58
C PRO A 70 49.91 15.83 -13.19
N LYS A 71 49.19 16.53 -12.29
CA LYS A 71 49.49 16.60 -10.84
C LYS A 71 48.26 16.41 -9.94
N LYS A 72 48.48 15.71 -8.83
CA LYS A 72 47.56 15.42 -7.72
C LYS A 72 48.10 16.08 -6.45
N ALA A 73 47.28 16.74 -5.64
CA ALA A 73 47.51 16.89 -4.19
C ALA A 73 46.25 17.41 -3.45
N THR A 74 45.93 16.76 -2.33
CA THR A 74 45.06 17.27 -1.25
C THR A 74 45.92 18.08 -0.26
N PRO A 75 45.33 19.00 0.51
CA PRO A 75 45.78 19.24 1.89
C PRO A 75 44.65 19.13 2.92
N ALA A 76 45.05 18.81 4.16
CA ALA A 76 44.15 18.66 5.31
C ALA A 76 43.83 19.99 6.00
N HIS A 77 42.77 20.00 6.83
CA HIS A 77 42.42 21.12 7.71
C HIS A 77 42.73 20.77 9.18
N THR A 78 43.46 21.66 9.88
CA THR A 78 43.59 21.65 11.35
C THR A 78 43.55 23.07 11.91
N ALA A 79 42.94 23.21 13.08
CA ALA A 79 42.38 24.43 13.70
C ALA A 79 43.31 25.57 14.16
N THR A 80 42.71 26.77 14.31
CA THR A 80 42.83 27.77 15.42
C THR A 80 41.97 29.01 15.06
N LYS A 81 41.48 29.89 15.94
CA LYS A 81 41.00 29.81 17.35
C LYS A 81 40.07 31.02 17.62
N ALA A 82 39.11 30.91 18.55
CA ALA A 82 38.09 31.93 18.87
C ALA A 82 38.46 32.91 20.01
N VAL A 83 37.71 34.03 20.07
CA VAL A 83 37.53 35.05 21.13
C VAL A 83 36.15 35.70 20.86
N ALA A 84 35.21 35.99 21.76
CA ALA A 84 35.08 35.85 23.23
C ALA A 84 33.62 35.52 23.67
N VAL A 85 33.38 35.49 24.99
CA VAL A 85 32.09 35.60 25.72
C VAL A 85 32.35 36.61 26.87
N PRO A 86 31.35 37.13 27.64
CA PRO A 86 30.82 36.44 28.85
C PRO A 86 29.29 36.63 29.02
N GLY A 87 28.52 35.94 29.88
CA GLY A 87 28.75 35.09 31.07
C GLY A 87 27.78 35.55 32.18
N GLU A 88 27.37 34.83 33.23
CA GLU A 88 27.45 33.42 33.64
C GLU A 88 26.54 33.22 34.90
N SER A 89 26.13 31.99 35.23
CA SER A 89 25.98 31.42 36.61
C SER A 89 24.88 30.34 36.67
N ALA A 90 24.99 29.17 37.30
CA ALA A 90 26.04 28.19 37.63
C ALA A 90 25.44 27.18 38.63
N ALA A 91 25.58 25.87 38.32
CA ALA A 91 25.73 24.74 39.26
C ALA A 91 24.58 24.40 40.27
N SER A 92 24.47 23.21 40.88
CA SER A 92 25.40 22.06 40.97
C SER A 92 24.63 20.72 41.14
N ALA A 93 25.34 19.57 41.16
CA ALA A 93 24.77 18.22 41.27
C ALA A 93 25.28 17.43 42.50
N THR A 94 24.44 16.55 43.05
CA THR A 94 24.79 15.58 44.14
C THR A 94 24.18 14.20 43.85
N ARG A 95 24.79 13.14 44.42
CA ARG A 95 24.63 11.72 44.03
C ARG A 95 23.77 10.89 45.02
N VAL A 96 22.99 9.92 44.50
CA VAL A 96 22.88 8.47 44.90
C VAL A 96 22.46 8.16 46.38
N PRO A 97 21.50 7.22 46.68
CA PRO A 97 21.56 5.81 46.25
C PRO A 97 20.25 5.06 45.90
N MET A 98 20.45 3.89 45.27
CA MET A 98 19.45 2.80 45.14
C MET A 98 19.30 2.02 46.45
N ALA A 99 18.10 1.47 46.72
CA ALA A 99 17.85 0.46 47.75
C ALA A 99 17.31 -0.86 47.12
N LYS A 100 17.58 -2.00 47.77
CA LYS A 100 17.25 -3.36 47.26
C LYS A 100 16.27 -4.11 48.18
N GLY A 101 15.34 -4.86 47.55
CA GLY A 101 14.60 -5.98 48.16
C GLY A 101 13.27 -5.61 48.86
N LYS A 102 12.28 -6.50 48.98
CA LYS A 102 12.15 -7.89 48.46
C LYS A 102 10.63 -8.28 48.33
N PRO A 103 10.22 -9.56 48.19
CA PRO A 103 9.27 -10.01 47.17
C PRO A 103 7.78 -9.85 47.53
N MET A 104 6.91 -9.91 46.53
CA MET A 104 5.46 -10.05 46.71
C MET A 104 5.03 -11.47 46.28
N THR A 105 4.43 -12.23 47.22
CA THR A 105 4.03 -13.63 47.05
C THR A 105 2.53 -13.76 46.80
N THR A 106 2.16 -14.79 46.06
CA THR A 106 0.80 -15.27 45.71
C THR A 106 -0.18 -15.38 46.88
N GLY A 107 -1.47 -15.08 46.64
CA GLY A 107 -2.57 -15.45 47.54
C GLY A 107 -3.91 -14.77 47.23
N GLU A 108 -4.81 -15.47 46.52
CA GLU A 108 -6.23 -15.09 46.32
C GLU A 108 -7.07 -15.38 47.59
N PRO A 109 -8.27 -14.79 47.79
CA PRO A 109 -9.46 -15.37 47.15
C PRO A 109 -10.59 -14.40 46.76
N LEU A 110 -11.49 -14.90 45.90
CA LEU A 110 -12.72 -14.26 45.45
C LEU A 110 -13.69 -13.83 46.57
N THR A 111 -14.39 -12.71 46.37
CA THR A 111 -15.71 -12.45 46.97
C THR A 111 -16.70 -11.97 45.91
N LYS A 112 -17.99 -12.32 46.11
CA LYS A 112 -19.05 -12.31 45.09
C LYS A 112 -20.22 -11.42 45.50
N ALA A 113 -20.37 -10.27 44.85
CA ALA A 113 -21.59 -9.47 44.68
C ALA A 113 -21.20 -8.23 43.82
N GLN A 114 -22.03 -7.64 42.97
CA GLN A 114 -23.47 -7.81 42.78
C GLN A 114 -23.81 -7.55 41.30
N ALA A 115 -24.84 -8.21 40.78
CA ALA A 115 -25.33 -7.91 39.44
C ALA A 115 -26.10 -6.59 39.45
N THR A 116 -25.70 -5.65 38.60
CA THR A 116 -26.58 -4.55 38.16
C THR A 116 -26.55 -4.53 36.64
N THR A 117 -27.64 -4.94 36.01
CA THR A 117 -27.82 -4.92 34.57
C THR A 117 -28.35 -3.55 34.14
N PRO A 118 -27.69 -2.80 33.24
CA PRO A 118 -28.36 -1.83 32.41
C PRO A 118 -28.81 -2.53 31.12
N ALA A 119 -30.12 -2.69 30.95
CA ALA A 119 -30.66 -3.16 29.68
C ALA A 119 -30.56 -2.06 28.61
N LYS A 120 -29.98 -2.43 27.46
CA LYS A 120 -30.35 -1.94 26.13
C LYS A 120 -30.31 -0.41 25.88
N ALA A 121 -29.11 0.06 25.50
CA ALA A 121 -28.96 1.12 24.51
C ALA A 121 -27.69 0.90 23.66
N LYS A 122 -27.63 -0.20 22.90
CA LYS A 122 -26.64 -0.33 21.80
C LYS A 122 -27.12 0.46 20.59
N THR A 123 -27.07 1.79 20.68
CA THR A 123 -26.77 2.57 19.47
C THR A 123 -25.37 2.12 19.05
N SER A 124 -25.24 1.59 17.83
CA SER A 124 -23.92 1.21 17.33
C SER A 124 -23.07 2.47 17.23
N ALA A 125 -22.11 2.64 18.14
CA ALA A 125 -21.15 3.72 18.02
C ALA A 125 -20.40 3.54 16.70
N ALA A 126 -20.39 4.58 15.86
CA ALA A 126 -19.64 4.57 14.62
C ALA A 126 -18.15 4.28 14.91
N SER A 127 -17.50 3.58 13.99
CA SER A 127 -16.05 3.35 14.06
C SER A 127 -15.29 4.69 14.11
N PRO A 128 -14.11 4.76 14.75
CA PRO A 128 -13.35 6.01 14.85
C PRO A 128 -13.10 6.70 13.50
N VAL A 129 -12.89 5.94 12.43
CA VAL A 129 -12.63 6.51 11.10
C VAL A 129 -13.90 7.06 10.43
N VAL A 130 -15.06 6.41 10.61
CA VAL A 130 -16.36 6.92 10.20
C VAL A 130 -16.70 8.21 10.95
N ALA A 131 -16.55 8.23 12.28
CA ALA A 131 -16.77 9.44 13.09
C ALA A 131 -15.81 10.59 12.70
N ALA A 132 -14.60 10.28 12.24
CA ALA A 132 -13.66 11.27 11.73
C ALA A 132 -14.11 11.86 10.38
N VAL A 133 -14.59 11.04 9.43
CA VAL A 133 -15.02 11.54 8.11
C VAL A 133 -16.35 12.31 8.18
N GLU A 134 -17.27 11.90 9.04
CA GLU A 134 -18.48 12.67 9.38
C GLU A 134 -18.11 14.06 9.93
N LYS A 135 -17.13 14.12 10.85
CA LYS A 135 -16.64 15.39 11.41
C LYS A 135 -15.94 16.26 10.36
N ALA A 136 -15.18 15.66 9.44
CA ALA A 136 -14.50 16.39 8.37
C ALA A 136 -15.52 17.05 7.41
N ALA A 137 -16.50 16.27 6.93
CA ALA A 137 -17.58 16.73 6.05
C ALA A 137 -18.55 17.72 6.72
N ALA A 138 -18.71 17.67 8.05
CA ALA A 138 -19.47 18.67 8.79
C ALA A 138 -18.72 20.01 8.95
N ALA A 139 -17.38 19.99 8.86
CA ALA A 139 -16.53 21.18 9.01
C ALA A 139 -16.23 21.89 7.67
N HIS A 140 -16.12 21.13 6.57
CA HIS A 140 -15.77 21.66 5.25
C HIS A 140 -16.61 20.99 4.15
N SER A 141 -16.92 21.73 3.09
CA SER A 141 -17.58 21.17 1.91
C SER A 141 -16.57 20.57 0.94
N GLY A 142 -16.80 19.35 0.50
CA GLY A 142 -15.95 18.67 -0.47
C GLY A 142 -16.09 17.16 -0.37
N ARG A 143 -15.12 16.45 -0.95
CA ARG A 143 -14.88 15.04 -0.63
C ARG A 143 -13.87 14.95 0.50
N HIS A 144 -14.05 13.96 1.36
CA HIS A 144 -13.15 13.67 2.46
C HIS A 144 -12.78 12.19 2.48
N VAL A 145 -11.52 11.90 2.80
CA VAL A 145 -11.05 10.56 3.14
C VAL A 145 -10.37 10.61 4.51
N CYS A 146 -10.90 9.85 5.45
CA CYS A 146 -10.25 9.60 6.73
C CYS A 146 -9.77 8.16 6.78
N TYR A 147 -8.63 7.94 7.43
CA TYR A 147 -7.96 6.65 7.51
C TYR A 147 -7.13 6.52 8.78
N ARG A 148 -6.85 5.27 9.17
CA ARG A 148 -5.88 4.94 10.23
C ARG A 148 -5.05 3.73 9.83
N ALA A 149 -3.86 3.66 10.41
CA ALA A 149 -2.97 2.51 10.25
C ALA A 149 -2.95 1.64 11.51
N TYR A 150 -2.82 0.33 11.31
CA TYR A 150 -2.41 -0.63 12.33
C TYR A 150 -0.92 -0.92 12.14
N LEU A 151 -0.11 -0.57 13.12
CA LEU A 151 1.34 -0.84 13.14
C LEU A 151 1.57 -2.06 14.03
N ASP A 152 2.51 -2.93 13.67
CA ASP A 152 2.77 -4.17 14.44
C ASP A 152 3.08 -3.90 15.92
N ALA A 153 3.86 -2.86 16.21
CA ALA A 153 4.31 -2.52 17.55
C ALA A 153 3.27 -1.78 18.43
N THR A 154 2.29 -1.09 17.84
CA THR A 154 1.38 -0.18 18.57
C THR A 154 -0.10 -0.42 18.32
N GLY A 155 -0.46 -1.29 17.37
CA GLY A 155 -1.83 -1.49 16.92
C GLY A 155 -2.43 -0.29 16.19
N TRP A 156 -3.75 -0.15 16.27
CA TRP A 156 -4.51 0.93 15.60
C TRP A 156 -4.15 2.32 16.16
N GLN A 157 -3.67 3.19 15.27
CA GLN A 157 -3.53 4.61 15.55
C GLN A 157 -4.89 5.33 15.55
N ALA A 158 -4.89 6.57 16.04
CA ALA A 158 -6.00 7.49 15.85
C ALA A 158 -6.20 7.79 14.35
N PRO A 159 -7.44 8.04 13.90
CA PRO A 159 -7.71 8.42 12.51
C PRO A 159 -7.14 9.79 12.18
N VAL A 160 -6.62 9.89 10.97
CA VAL A 160 -6.20 11.12 10.30
C VAL A 160 -7.02 11.28 9.02
N CYS A 161 -7.00 12.45 8.40
CA CYS A 161 -7.76 12.71 7.17
C CYS A 161 -6.93 13.52 6.17
N ASP A 162 -7.32 13.44 4.89
CA ASP A 162 -6.98 14.40 3.82
C ASP A 162 -5.51 14.86 3.80
N GLY A 163 -4.61 13.91 3.55
CA GLY A 163 -3.18 14.15 3.34
C GLY A 163 -2.32 14.12 4.60
N ALA A 164 -2.91 14.01 5.79
CA ALA A 164 -2.15 13.81 7.02
C ALA A 164 -1.53 12.38 7.10
N VAL A 165 -0.32 12.26 7.61
CA VAL A 165 0.41 10.97 7.66
C VAL A 165 -0.24 10.00 8.65
N ALA A 166 -0.57 8.79 8.18
CA ALA A 166 -0.79 7.62 9.04
C ALA A 166 0.45 6.70 8.99
N GLY A 167 0.75 5.98 10.07
CA GLY A 167 1.97 5.18 10.20
C GLY A 167 3.08 5.89 10.99
N SER A 168 4.33 5.54 10.70
CA SER A 168 5.50 6.27 11.18
C SER A 168 6.71 6.05 10.29
N THR A 169 7.33 7.14 9.81
CA THR A 169 8.44 7.08 8.85
C THR A 169 9.78 6.80 9.51
N GLY A 170 10.57 5.88 8.93
CA GLY A 170 11.95 5.60 9.31
C GLY A 170 12.13 4.98 10.69
N LYS A 171 11.09 4.29 11.21
CA LYS A 171 11.09 3.73 12.57
C LYS A 171 11.16 2.20 12.63
N ASP A 172 11.24 1.52 11.49
CA ASP A 172 11.18 0.05 11.44
C ASP A 172 9.86 -0.48 12.04
N GLN A 173 8.76 0.23 11.74
CA GLN A 173 7.41 -0.09 12.23
C GLN A 173 6.49 -0.31 11.03
N PRO A 174 6.31 -1.58 10.58
CA PRO A 174 5.47 -1.90 9.44
C PRO A 174 3.99 -1.64 9.72
N ILE A 175 3.30 -1.10 8.71
CA ILE A 175 1.85 -1.14 8.62
C ILE A 175 1.43 -2.56 8.22
N LYS A 176 0.40 -3.10 8.89
CA LYS A 176 -0.17 -4.43 8.60
C LYS A 176 -1.61 -4.37 8.13
N ALA A 177 -2.35 -3.36 8.59
CA ALA A 177 -3.70 -3.07 8.14
C ALA A 177 -3.94 -1.57 8.04
N LEU A 178 -4.87 -1.19 7.18
CA LEU A 178 -5.40 0.16 7.03
C LEU A 178 -6.93 0.09 7.12
N ASP A 179 -7.54 1.14 7.63
CA ASP A 179 -8.99 1.25 7.82
C ASP A 179 -9.44 2.64 7.38
N PHE A 180 -10.42 2.71 6.47
CA PHE A 180 -10.83 3.93 5.76
C PHE A 180 -12.33 4.21 5.89
N ALA A 181 -12.71 5.48 5.79
CA ALA A 181 -14.06 5.91 5.49
C ALA A 181 -14.04 7.16 4.59
N TRP A 182 -15.08 7.31 3.77
CA TRP A 182 -15.24 8.41 2.81
C TRP A 182 -16.51 9.22 3.05
N SER A 183 -16.51 10.45 2.54
CA SER A 183 -17.70 11.29 2.38
C SER A 183 -17.63 12.06 1.06
N GLY A 184 -18.75 12.12 0.32
CA GLY A 184 -18.89 12.81 -0.96
C GLY A 184 -18.30 12.05 -2.16
N ALA A 185 -17.73 10.88 -1.95
CA ALA A 185 -17.04 10.08 -2.97
C ALA A 185 -17.92 8.94 -3.54
N ASP A 186 -19.17 8.80 -3.07
CA ASP A 186 -20.04 7.64 -3.32
C ASP A 186 -19.36 6.32 -2.93
N GLY A 187 -18.53 6.39 -1.88
CA GLY A 187 -17.75 5.29 -1.37
C GLY A 187 -16.44 5.01 -2.09
N GLY A 188 -15.84 3.89 -1.72
CA GLY A 188 -14.53 3.47 -2.21
C GLY A 188 -14.26 2.02 -1.88
N GLY A 189 -13.17 1.50 -2.41
CA GLY A 189 -12.79 0.10 -2.27
C GLY A 189 -11.28 -0.09 -2.29
N GLY A 190 -10.85 -1.28 -1.87
CA GLY A 190 -9.42 -1.56 -1.73
C GLY A 190 -9.12 -3.02 -1.41
N THR A 191 -7.87 -3.42 -1.65
CA THR A 191 -7.29 -4.61 -1.01
C THR A 191 -5.79 -4.44 -0.76
N ALA A 192 -5.24 -5.17 0.21
CA ALA A 192 -3.82 -5.17 0.52
C ALA A 192 -3.04 -6.21 -0.29
N LEU A 193 -1.81 -5.84 -0.60
CA LEU A 193 -0.73 -6.75 -0.97
C LEU A 193 0.14 -6.95 0.28
N MET A 194 -0.04 -8.10 0.94
CA MET A 194 0.82 -8.52 2.04
C MET A 194 2.17 -9.01 1.47
N LYS A 195 3.25 -8.82 2.22
CA LYS A 195 4.63 -9.01 1.75
C LYS A 195 4.90 -10.46 1.39
N ASP A 196 4.48 -11.39 2.24
CA ASP A 196 4.74 -12.82 2.05
C ASP A 196 3.50 -13.58 1.56
N GLY A 197 2.32 -13.29 2.14
CA GLY A 197 1.01 -13.85 1.78
C GLY A 197 0.42 -13.32 0.46
N GLY A 198 0.97 -12.24 -0.09
CA GLY A 198 0.53 -11.69 -1.37
C GLY A 198 -0.82 -10.94 -1.30
N TRP A 199 -1.52 -10.88 -2.44
CA TRP A 199 -2.79 -10.19 -2.55
C TRP A 199 -3.87 -10.87 -1.71
N GLN A 200 -4.64 -10.09 -0.94
CA GLN A 200 -5.86 -10.57 -0.29
C GLN A 200 -6.99 -10.64 -1.34
N THR A 201 -7.02 -11.71 -2.13
CA THR A 201 -7.87 -11.84 -3.32
C THR A 201 -9.29 -12.35 -3.08
N GLY A 202 -9.63 -12.78 -1.87
CA GLY A 202 -10.90 -13.50 -1.57
C GLY A 202 -12.17 -12.70 -1.91
N THR A 203 -12.14 -11.39 -1.66
CA THR A 203 -13.11 -10.38 -2.12
C THR A 203 -12.36 -9.07 -2.22
N TRP A 204 -12.67 -8.22 -3.20
CA TRP A 204 -12.20 -6.83 -3.26
C TRP A 204 -13.32 -5.96 -2.71
N PRO A 205 -13.34 -5.65 -1.40
CA PRO A 205 -14.45 -4.91 -0.81
C PRO A 205 -14.54 -3.51 -1.40
N SER A 206 -15.78 -3.10 -1.67
CA SER A 206 -16.17 -1.70 -1.89
C SER A 206 -17.30 -1.37 -0.92
N VAL A 207 -17.20 -0.23 -0.29
CA VAL A 207 -18.15 0.29 0.72
C VAL A 207 -18.71 1.62 0.23
N LYS A 208 -19.85 2.02 0.79
CA LYS A 208 -20.43 3.35 0.57
C LYS A 208 -19.76 4.39 1.46
N ASP A 209 -19.98 5.67 1.18
CA ASP A 209 -19.62 6.75 2.11
C ASP A 209 -20.20 6.46 3.53
N GLY A 210 -19.46 6.84 4.57
CA GLY A 210 -19.83 6.58 5.97
C GLY A 210 -19.71 5.14 6.45
N ALA A 211 -19.04 4.24 5.71
CA ALA A 211 -18.77 2.86 6.13
C ALA A 211 -17.27 2.53 6.13
N ASP A 212 -16.87 1.62 7.02
CA ASP A 212 -15.48 1.16 7.19
C ASP A 212 -15.01 0.23 6.07
N LEU A 213 -13.91 0.58 5.41
CA LEU A 213 -13.14 -0.33 4.56
C LEU A 213 -11.85 -0.75 5.26
N ASN A 214 -11.79 -2.01 5.69
CA ASN A 214 -10.58 -2.60 6.25
C ASN A 214 -9.76 -3.32 5.17
N MET A 215 -8.47 -3.00 5.06
CA MET A 215 -7.48 -3.65 4.19
C MET A 215 -6.34 -4.22 5.04
N GLY A 216 -5.80 -5.38 4.65
CA GLY A 216 -4.69 -6.03 5.35
C GLY A 216 -5.14 -6.98 6.46
N THR A 217 -4.27 -7.25 7.42
CA THR A 217 -4.58 -8.09 8.59
C THR A 217 -3.84 -7.59 9.82
N THR A 218 -4.52 -7.55 10.96
CA THR A 218 -3.88 -7.25 12.25
C THR A 218 -3.19 -8.48 12.85
N ALA A 219 -3.66 -9.68 12.48
CA ALA A 219 -3.17 -10.97 12.95
C ALA A 219 -2.00 -11.52 12.12
N GLY A 220 -1.17 -12.37 12.73
CA GLY A 220 0.04 -12.94 12.12
C GLY A 220 1.23 -11.98 12.16
N SER A 221 2.33 -12.34 11.50
CA SER A 221 3.57 -11.55 11.39
C SER A 221 3.78 -10.94 10.01
N ASP A 222 2.86 -11.13 9.06
CA ASP A 222 2.95 -10.57 7.71
C ASP A 222 2.61 -9.07 7.73
N VAL A 223 3.18 -8.33 6.80
CA VAL A 223 3.19 -6.87 6.74
C VAL A 223 2.74 -6.37 5.38
N MET A 224 2.18 -5.16 5.30
CA MET A 224 1.70 -4.60 4.04
C MET A 224 2.88 -4.11 3.20
N SER A 225 3.06 -4.66 1.99
CA SER A 225 4.06 -4.18 1.02
C SER A 225 3.44 -3.26 -0.04
N GLY A 226 2.15 -3.44 -0.34
CA GLY A 226 1.39 -2.58 -1.23
C GLY A 226 -0.11 -2.62 -0.95
N PHE A 227 -0.86 -1.85 -1.72
CA PHE A 227 -2.32 -1.90 -1.74
C PHE A 227 -2.84 -1.45 -3.10
N THR A 228 -4.09 -1.77 -3.39
CA THR A 228 -4.92 -1.10 -4.40
C THR A 228 -6.02 -0.33 -3.69
N ILE A 229 -6.35 0.85 -4.19
CA ILE A 229 -7.44 1.67 -3.66
C ILE A 229 -8.12 2.46 -4.79
N GLY A 230 -9.41 2.74 -4.65
CA GLY A 230 -10.21 3.53 -5.59
C GLY A 230 -11.43 4.14 -4.91
N VAL A 231 -12.01 5.16 -5.54
CA VAL A 231 -13.27 5.79 -5.12
C VAL A 231 -14.29 5.76 -6.25
N SER A 232 -15.58 5.69 -5.95
CA SER A 232 -16.64 5.60 -6.95
C SER A 232 -16.79 6.91 -7.75
N SER A 233 -16.61 8.05 -7.08
CA SER A 233 -16.75 9.40 -7.63
C SER A 233 -15.53 10.26 -7.30
N GLY A 234 -14.97 10.90 -8.33
CA GLY A 234 -13.69 11.61 -8.23
C GLY A 234 -12.48 10.68 -8.31
N SER A 235 -11.32 11.20 -7.94
CA SER A 235 -10.03 10.50 -7.94
C SER A 235 -9.51 10.38 -6.51
N ILE A 236 -8.75 9.32 -6.23
CA ILE A 236 -7.97 9.22 -4.98
C ILE A 236 -6.47 9.32 -5.29
N CYS A 237 -5.77 10.20 -4.58
CA CYS A 237 -4.32 10.34 -4.63
C CYS A 237 -3.68 9.73 -3.39
N GLN A 238 -2.62 8.95 -3.60
CA GLN A 238 -1.89 8.26 -2.54
C GLN A 238 -0.37 8.51 -2.64
N THR A 239 0.33 8.43 -1.51
CA THR A 239 1.76 8.10 -1.45
C THR A 239 2.04 7.17 -0.27
N SER A 240 3.13 6.42 -0.36
CA SER A 240 3.61 5.48 0.66
C SER A 240 5.06 5.77 1.01
N TYR A 241 5.41 5.70 2.30
CA TYR A 241 6.78 5.60 2.77
C TYR A 241 7.16 4.13 2.84
N LEU A 242 8.13 3.73 2.02
CA LEU A 242 8.69 2.38 2.02
C LEU A 242 9.91 2.31 2.93
N HIS A 243 9.99 1.26 3.74
CA HIS A 243 11.18 0.98 4.55
C HIS A 243 12.45 0.99 3.69
N GLN A 244 13.54 1.61 4.17
CA GLN A 244 14.82 1.80 3.47
C GLN A 244 14.79 2.53 2.11
N ALA A 245 13.62 2.87 1.55
CA ALA A 245 13.50 3.56 0.27
C ALA A 245 12.88 4.98 0.39
N GLY A 246 12.18 5.28 1.49
CA GLY A 246 11.60 6.59 1.76
C GLY A 246 10.24 6.82 1.13
N TRP A 247 9.82 8.09 1.05
CA TRP A 247 8.58 8.49 0.39
C TRP A 247 8.62 8.26 -1.11
N MET A 248 7.56 7.63 -1.63
CA MET A 248 7.29 7.54 -3.06
C MET A 248 6.69 8.86 -3.59
N GLY A 249 6.61 8.99 -4.92
CA GLY A 249 5.82 10.07 -5.54
C GLY A 249 4.33 9.96 -5.17
N LYS A 250 3.66 11.10 -5.04
CA LYS A 250 2.19 11.13 -4.99
C LYS A 250 1.65 10.80 -6.38
N HIS A 251 0.75 9.83 -6.45
CA HIS A 251 0.07 9.43 -7.68
C HIS A 251 -1.45 9.39 -7.44
N CYS A 252 -2.23 9.70 -8.46
CA CYS A 252 -3.70 9.74 -8.40
C CYS A 252 -4.32 8.74 -9.36
N SER A 253 -5.46 8.15 -8.98
CA SER A 253 -6.29 7.39 -9.91
C SER A 253 -6.92 8.33 -10.94
N ASP A 254 -7.20 7.79 -12.13
CA ASP A 254 -8.27 8.38 -12.96
C ASP A 254 -9.63 8.27 -12.22
N PRO A 255 -10.62 9.11 -12.55
CA PRO A 255 -11.91 9.06 -11.87
C PRO A 255 -12.60 7.70 -11.99
N GLY A 256 -13.14 7.19 -10.88
CA GLY A 256 -13.77 5.85 -10.82
C GLY A 256 -12.81 4.68 -11.01
N SER A 257 -11.50 4.93 -11.11
CA SER A 257 -10.46 3.92 -11.36
C SER A 257 -9.66 3.58 -10.11
N TRP A 258 -8.90 2.49 -10.18
CA TRP A 258 -8.09 1.97 -9.09
C TRP A 258 -6.62 2.34 -9.28
N ILE A 259 -5.94 2.67 -8.19
CA ILE A 259 -4.50 2.93 -8.17
C ILE A 259 -3.76 1.99 -7.23
N PHE A 260 -2.56 1.57 -7.63
CA PHE A 260 -1.61 0.83 -6.79
C PHE A 260 -0.72 1.78 -5.98
N GLY A 261 -0.55 1.50 -4.69
CA GLY A 261 0.43 2.13 -3.81
C GLY A 261 1.37 1.12 -3.16
N GLY A 262 2.55 1.59 -2.75
CA GLY A 262 3.63 0.76 -2.22
C GLY A 262 4.40 0.00 -3.31
N THR A 263 4.77 -1.25 -3.04
CA THR A 263 5.70 -2.03 -3.87
C THR A 263 5.37 -3.51 -3.96
N LYS A 264 5.83 -4.15 -5.04
CA LYS A 264 5.77 -5.60 -5.25
C LYS A 264 7.08 -6.30 -4.84
N ASN A 265 8.10 -5.54 -4.43
CA ASN A 265 9.35 -6.07 -3.91
C ASN A 265 9.15 -6.58 -2.47
N ARG A 266 9.22 -7.90 -2.28
CA ARG A 266 9.00 -8.58 -0.99
C ARG A 266 10.11 -8.37 0.05
N SER A 267 11.17 -7.65 -0.29
CA SER A 267 12.19 -7.18 0.65
C SER A 267 11.82 -5.85 1.33
N LEU A 268 10.72 -5.20 0.91
CA LEU A 268 10.28 -3.89 1.39
C LEU A 268 8.85 -3.98 1.94
N TRP A 269 8.49 -3.03 2.80
CA TRP A 269 7.14 -2.84 3.34
C TRP A 269 6.81 -1.36 3.51
N ILE A 270 5.53 -1.07 3.73
CA ILE A 270 5.03 0.28 4.00
C ILE A 270 5.17 0.57 5.50
N GLU A 271 5.73 1.72 5.84
CA GLU A 271 5.74 2.24 7.23
C GLU A 271 4.79 3.43 7.44
N ALA A 272 4.49 4.19 6.39
CA ALA A 272 3.56 5.32 6.44
C ALA A 272 2.83 5.56 5.12
N VAL A 273 1.70 6.25 5.16
CA VAL A 273 0.83 6.55 4.01
C VAL A 273 0.15 7.91 4.14
N GLU A 274 -0.18 8.53 3.00
CA GLU A 274 -1.03 9.72 2.88
C GLU A 274 -2.07 9.52 1.75
N PHE A 275 -3.31 9.96 1.96
CA PHE A 275 -4.39 9.90 0.97
C PHE A 275 -5.20 11.20 0.89
N THR A 276 -5.63 11.59 -0.31
CA THR A 276 -6.50 12.76 -0.58
C THR A 276 -7.50 12.43 -1.70
N VAL A 277 -8.69 13.04 -1.69
CA VAL A 277 -9.79 12.83 -2.68
C VAL A 277 -10.32 14.15 -3.27
#